data_AF-A0A841PFX8-F1
#
_entry.id   AF-A0A841PFX8-F1
#
_cell.length_a   1.000
_cell.length_b   1.000
_cell.length_c   1.000
_cell.angle_alpha   90.00
_cell.angle_beta   90.00
_cell.angle_gamma   90.00
#
_symmetry.space_group_name_H-M   'P 1'
#
loop_
_entity.id
_entity.type
_entity.pdbx_description
1 polymer ?
#
loop_
_entity_poly.entity_id
_entity_poly.type
_entity_poly.pdbx_seq_one_letter_code
_entity_poly.pdbx_strand_id
1 'polypeptide(L)'
;MDKSAWLFGWVLAGRLMRGRGWIKALRQDDAQQVRARIAELERDLMATTPQGRHRRFEAGLELRNAKFRLECLEECIAGISEKGAC
;
A
#
# COMPACT_ATOMS: atom_id res chain seq x y z
N MET A 1 4.91 -14.45 16.33
CA MET A 1 3.62 -14.11 15.69
C MET A 1 3.40 -15.10 14.56
N ASP A 2 2.29 -15.83 14.64
CA ASP A 2 2.00 -16.96 13.78
C ASP A 2 1.51 -16.49 12.39
N LYS A 3 2.02 -17.11 11.32
CA LYS A 3 1.59 -16.85 9.94
C LYS A 3 0.11 -17.21 9.72
N SER A 4 -0.47 -18.04 10.60
CA SER A 4 -1.84 -18.51 10.50
C SER A 4 -2.87 -17.43 10.84
N ALA A 5 -2.59 -16.54 11.79
CA ALA A 5 -3.44 -15.41 12.15
C ALA A 5 -3.64 -14.43 11.00
N TRP A 6 -2.63 -14.24 10.15
CA TRP A 6 -2.73 -13.42 8.93
C TRP A 6 -3.68 -14.04 7.91
N LEU A 7 -3.59 -15.35 7.67
CA LEU A 7 -4.45 -16.07 6.73
C LEU A 7 -5.90 -16.16 7.23
N PHE A 8 -6.11 -16.41 8.53
CA PHE A 8 -7.45 -16.45 9.11
C PHE A 8 -8.10 -15.06 9.19
N GLY A 9 -7.32 -14.01 9.46
CA GLY A 9 -7.80 -12.63 9.37
C GLY A 9 -8.25 -12.25 7.97
N TRP A 10 -7.52 -12.66 6.94
CA TRP A 10 -7.87 -12.42 5.53
C TRP A 10 -9.10 -13.23 5.08
N VAL A 11 -9.23 -14.48 5.54
CA VAL A 11 -10.38 -15.34 5.22
C VAL A 11 -11.66 -14.91 5.94
N LEU A 12 -11.60 -14.42 7.18
CA LEU A 12 -12.77 -13.85 7.87
C LEU A 12 -13.16 -12.47 7.30
N ALA A 13 -12.19 -11.60 7.00
CA ALA A 13 -12.45 -10.32 6.35
C ALA A 13 -13.05 -10.51 4.94
N GLY A 14 -12.50 -11.44 4.15
CA GLY A 14 -13.01 -11.77 2.81
C GLY A 14 -14.43 -12.36 2.80
N ARG A 15 -14.91 -12.91 3.92
CA ARG A 15 -16.26 -13.49 4.03
C ARG A 15 -17.33 -12.46 4.44
N LEU A 16 -16.97 -11.44 5.22
CA LEU A 16 -17.83 -10.31 5.59
C LEU A 16 -17.95 -9.27 4.47
N MET A 17 -16.95 -9.17 3.57
CA MET A 17 -16.91 -8.22 2.47
C MET A 17 -17.58 -8.73 1.17
N ARG A 18 -18.65 -9.53 1.25
CA ARG A 18 -19.46 -9.86 0.06
C ARG A 18 -20.50 -8.76 -0.20
N GLY A 19 -20.04 -7.57 -0.60
CA GLY A 19 -20.90 -6.42 -0.91
C GLY A 19 -20.15 -5.30 -1.65
N ARG A 20 -20.87 -4.30 -2.19
CA ARG A 20 -20.34 -3.22 -3.06
C ARG A 20 -19.09 -2.48 -2.56
N GLY A 21 -18.73 -2.60 -1.28
CA GLY A 21 -17.54 -1.96 -0.67
C GLY A 21 -16.23 -2.76 -0.74
N TRP A 22 -16.23 -4.02 -1.19
CA TRP A 22 -15.04 -4.90 -1.09
C TRP A 22 -13.85 -4.43 -1.94
N ILE A 23 -14.12 -3.92 -3.14
CA ILE A 23 -13.10 -3.36 -4.02
C ILE A 23 -12.50 -2.09 -3.38
N LYS A 24 -13.35 -1.26 -2.75
CA LYS A 24 -12.88 -0.04 -2.04
C LYS A 24 -11.98 -0.40 -0.87
N ALA A 25 -12.40 -1.36 -0.03
CA ALA A 25 -11.62 -1.83 1.10
C ALA A 25 -10.27 -2.40 0.65
N LEU A 26 -10.25 -3.24 -0.40
CA LEU A 26 -9.02 -3.78 -0.96
C LEU A 26 -8.06 -2.67 -1.43
N ARG A 27 -8.58 -1.65 -2.12
CA ARG A 27 -7.75 -0.53 -2.58
C ARG A 27 -7.25 0.35 -1.44
N GLN A 28 -8.03 0.51 -0.38
CA GLN A 28 -7.59 1.20 0.84
C GLN A 28 -6.46 0.44 1.54
N ASP A 29 -6.55 -0.90 1.61
CA ASP A 29 -5.49 -1.75 2.15
C ASP A 29 -4.23 -1.69 1.29
N ASP A 30 -4.36 -1.72 -0.04
CA ASP A 30 -3.24 -1.54 -0.98
C ASP A 30 -2.56 -0.17 -0.75
N ALA A 31 -3.34 0.91 -0.65
CA ALA A 31 -2.81 2.26 -0.41
C ALA A 31 -2.08 2.35 0.92
N GLN A 32 -2.60 1.71 1.97
CA GLN A 32 -1.96 1.68 3.28
C GLN A 32 -0.62 0.95 3.27
N GLN A 33 -0.53 -0.18 2.56
CA GLN A 33 0.73 -0.90 2.37
C GLN A 33 1.76 -0.06 1.60
N VAL A 34 1.32 0.64 0.55
CA VAL A 34 2.22 1.52 -0.22
C VAL A 34 2.72 2.69 0.62
N ARG A 35 1.86 3.31 1.45
CA ARG A 35 2.28 4.37 2.40
C ARG A 35 3.32 3.86 3.40
N ALA A 36 3.12 2.67 3.95
CA ALA A 36 4.09 2.06 4.85
C ALA A 36 5.45 1.82 4.16
N ARG A 37 5.44 1.36 2.90
CA ARG A 37 6.65 1.16 2.10
C ARG A 37 7.36 2.48 1.76
N ILE A 38 6.62 3.53 1.44
CA ILE A 38 7.17 4.88 1.23
C ILE A 38 7.90 5.34 2.50
N ALA A 39 7.26 5.22 3.67
CA ALA A 39 7.87 5.63 4.94
C ALA A 39 9.11 4.80 5.32
N GLU A 40 9.18 3.52 4.91
CA GLU A 40 10.37 2.69 5.04
C GLU A 40 11.50 3.18 4.11
N LEU A 41 11.21 3.37 2.83
CA LEU A 41 12.19 3.84 1.84
C LEU A 41 12.73 5.23 2.18
N GLU A 42 11.89 6.13 2.67
CA GLU A 42 12.30 7.46 3.12
C GLU A 42 13.22 7.38 4.35
N ARG A 43 12.92 6.50 5.32
CA ARG A 43 13.81 6.26 6.46
C ARG A 43 15.14 5.64 6.03
N ASP A 44 15.11 4.67 5.13
CA ASP A 44 16.33 4.05 4.61
C ASP A 44 17.20 5.10 3.91
N LEU A 45 16.63 5.96 3.07
CA LEU A 45 17.38 7.02 2.40
C LEU A 45 17.94 8.08 3.36
N MET A 46 17.25 8.34 4.46
CA MET A 46 17.72 9.25 5.52
C MET A 46 18.72 8.60 6.48
N ALA A 47 18.84 7.27 6.49
CA ALA A 47 19.73 6.57 7.39
C ALA A 47 21.19 6.97 7.11
N THR A 48 21.89 7.45 8.15
CA THR A 48 23.31 7.82 8.09
C THR A 48 24.23 6.61 7.89
N THR A 49 23.68 5.40 7.89
CA THR A 49 24.41 4.18 7.58
C THR A 49 25.06 4.26 6.20
N PRO A 50 26.29 3.74 6.02
CA PRO A 50 26.93 3.67 4.72
C PRO A 50 26.18 2.69 3.82
N GLN A 51 25.18 3.18 3.10
CA GLN A 51 24.55 2.46 2.01
C GLN A 51 25.36 2.73 0.75
N GLY A 52 25.63 1.67 -0.02
CA GLY A 52 26.29 1.83 -1.31
C GLY A 52 25.51 2.77 -2.22
N ARG A 53 26.22 3.54 -3.06
CA ARG A 53 25.61 4.48 -4.04
C ARG A 53 24.53 3.80 -4.89
N HIS A 54 24.76 2.55 -5.29
CA HIS A 54 23.81 1.75 -6.05
C HIS A 54 22.50 1.50 -5.29
N ARG A 55 22.60 1.06 -4.02
CA ARG A 55 21.43 0.80 -3.17
C ARG A 55 20.58 2.05 -2.92
N ARG A 56 21.22 3.21 -2.75
CA ARG A 56 20.50 4.49 -2.63
C ARG A 56 19.78 4.87 -3.92
N PHE A 57 20.40 4.62 -5.07
CA PHE A 57 19.77 4.86 -6.38
C PHE A 57 18.55 3.95 -6.58
N GLU A 58 18.68 2.66 -6.26
CA GLU A 58 17.56 1.71 -6.31
C GLU A 58 16.43 2.10 -5.36
N ALA A 59 16.75 2.44 -4.12
CA ALA A 59 15.76 2.90 -3.14
C ALA A 59 15.06 4.19 -3.58
N GLY A 60 15.78 5.11 -4.23
CA GLY A 60 15.20 6.33 -4.81
C GLY A 60 14.27 6.04 -5.99
N LEU A 61 14.64 5.11 -6.87
CA LEU A 61 13.79 4.67 -7.97
C LEU A 61 12.53 3.97 -7.46
N GLU A 62 12.69 3.09 -6.47
CA GLU A 62 11.58 2.41 -5.82
C GLU A 62 10.64 3.42 -5.14
N LEU A 63 11.18 4.43 -4.46
CA LEU A 63 10.40 5.48 -3.82
C LEU A 63 9.57 6.27 -4.83
N ARG A 64 10.16 6.63 -5.98
CA ARG A 64 9.43 7.31 -7.06
C ARG A 64 8.27 6.46 -7.56
N ASN A 65 8.51 5.18 -7.82
CA ASN A 65 7.47 4.27 -8.29
C ASN A 65 6.38 4.04 -7.23
N ALA A 66 6.75 3.94 -5.96
CA ALA A 66 5.79 3.77 -4.86
C ALA A 66 4.88 5.01 -4.72
N LYS A 67 5.43 6.22 -4.83
CA LYS A 67 4.65 7.47 -4.81
C LYS A 67 3.66 7.55 -5.97
N PHE A 68 4.11 7.23 -7.19
CA PHE A 68 3.23 7.18 -8.36
C PHE A 68 2.11 6.13 -8.19
N ARG A 69 2.44 4.94 -7.70
CA ARG A 69 1.43 3.90 -7.41
C ARG A 69 0.41 4.34 -6.36
N LEU A 70 0.84 5.10 -5.34
CA LEU A 70 -0.06 5.63 -4.32
C LEU A 70 -1.06 6.63 -4.93
N GLU A 71 -0.59 7.55 -5.77
CA GLU A 71 -1.43 8.53 -6.48
C GLU A 71 -2.51 7.82 -7.32
N CYS A 72 -2.14 6.82 -8.12
CA CYS A 72 -3.11 6.04 -8.89
C CYS A 72 -4.13 5.30 -8.01
N LEU A 73 -3.72 4.81 -6.83
CA LEU A 73 -4.62 4.15 -5.89
C LEU A 73 -5.60 5.15 -5.27
N GLU A 74 -5.14 6.34 -4.92
CA GLU A 74 -5.97 7.40 -4.36
C GLU A 74 -7.01 7.89 -5.37
N GLU A 75 -6.62 8.09 -6.64
CA GLU A 75 -7.54 8.37 -7.75
C GLU A 75 -8.57 7.25 -7.94
N CYS A 76 -8.13 5.98 -7.90
CA CYS A 76 -9.02 4.83 -8.03
C CYS A 76 -10.05 4.77 -6.90
N ILE A 77 -9.62 4.99 -5.65
CA ILE A 77 -10.50 5.01 -4.47
C ILE A 77 -11.52 6.15 -4.59
N ALA A 78 -11.08 7.34 -5.03
CA ALA A 78 -11.97 8.48 -5.25
C ALA A 78 -13.05 8.14 -6.29
N GLY A 79 -12.66 7.59 -7.45
CA GLY A 79 -13.61 7.21 -8.50
C GLY A 79 -14.59 6.11 -8.08
N ILE A 80 -14.21 5.19 -7.19
CA ILE A 80 -15.15 4.21 -6.60
C ILE A 80 -16.15 4.92 -5.67
N SER A 81 -15.70 5.93 -4.92
CA SER A 81 -16.55 6.70 -4.01
C SER A 81 -17.58 7.55 -4.77
N GLU A 82 -17.20 8.12 -5.90
CA GLU A 82 -18.09 8.90 -6.76
C GLU A 82 -19.14 8.01 -7.46
N LYS A 83 -18.74 6.85 -7.96
CA LYS A 83 -19.64 5.90 -8.64
C LYS A 83 -20.58 5.15 -7.69
N GLY A 84 -20.22 5.06 -6.41
CA GLY A 84 -21.03 4.40 -5.38
C GLY A 84 -22.08 5.31 -4.71
N ALA A 85 -22.11 6.60 -5.06
CA ALA A 85 -23.00 7.61 -4.46
C ALA A 85 -24.29 7.89 -5.27
N CYS A 86 -24.51 7.19 -6.40
CA CYS A 86 -25.75 7.20 -7.18
C CYS A 86 -26.64 5.99 -6.86
#